data_AF-A0A938AL19-F1
#
_entry.id   AF-A0A938AL19-F1
#
_cell.length_a   1.000
_cell.length_b   1.000
_cell.length_c   1.000
_cell.angle_alpha   90.00
_cell.angle_beta   90.00
_cell.angle_gamma   90.00
#
_symmetry.space_group_name_H-M   'P 1'
#
loop_
_entity.id
_entity.type
_entity.pdbx_description
1 polymer ?
#
loop_
_entity_poly.entity_id
_entity_poly.type
_entity_poly.pdbx_seq_one_letter_code
_entity_poly.pdbx_strand_id
1 'polypeptide(L)'
;MQRREFIAVGTAAAVASATQAFAQTSGAAKMEDMHPALYKNLENATIDCVATGNDCIRHCLGMFAMKDTSMAECADASFQLVAACNALASLAAVNSSHVGAFAKTVALICEDCKKQCDKFPKIAECVACGK
;
A
#
# COMPACT_ATOMS: atom_id res chain seq x y z
N MET A 1 -25.60 6.57 7.65
CA MET A 1 -26.07 6.28 6.27
C MET A 1 -25.17 5.22 5.65
N GLN A 2 -25.74 4.04 5.39
CA GLN A 2 -25.45 3.15 4.24
C GLN A 2 -24.04 2.52 4.13
N ARG A 3 -23.66 1.68 5.11
CA ARG A 3 -22.81 0.51 4.84
C ARG A 3 -23.52 -0.73 5.39
N ARG A 4 -24.53 -1.17 4.64
CA ARG A 4 -24.87 -2.59 4.46
C ARG A 4 -24.95 -3.35 5.78
N GLU A 5 -26.11 -3.37 6.42
CA GLU A 5 -27.13 -4.35 6.03
C GLU A 5 -26.44 -5.63 5.58
N PHE A 6 -25.92 -6.34 6.59
CA PHE A 6 -25.61 -7.74 6.51
C PHE A 6 -26.89 -8.43 6.06
N ILE A 7 -27.03 -8.58 4.75
CA ILE A 7 -27.92 -9.52 4.10
C ILE A 7 -27.52 -10.89 4.65
N ALA A 8 -28.19 -11.27 5.71
CA ALA A 8 -28.13 -12.57 6.35
C ALA A 8 -29.56 -13.05 6.53
N VAL A 9 -30.30 -13.19 5.42
CA VAL A 9 -31.56 -13.94 5.39
C VAL A 9 -31.72 -14.63 4.03
N GLY A 10 -31.79 -15.97 4.07
CA GLY A 10 -32.32 -16.85 3.02
C GLY A 10 -31.25 -17.41 2.07
N THR A 11 -31.20 -18.70 1.72
CA THR A 11 -32.05 -19.87 1.99
C THR A 11 -31.21 -21.12 1.66
N ALA A 12 -31.38 -22.18 2.44
CA ALA A 12 -30.93 -23.51 2.04
C ALA A 12 -31.86 -24.03 0.92
N ALA A 13 -31.29 -24.40 -0.23
CA ALA A 13 -31.91 -25.30 -1.19
C ALA A 13 -30.80 -26.09 -1.90
N ALA A 14 -30.70 -27.37 -1.57
CA ALA A 14 -29.90 -28.33 -2.30
C ALA A 14 -30.51 -28.57 -3.68
N VAL A 15 -29.71 -28.49 -4.74
CA VAL A 15 -29.96 -29.17 -6.01
C VAL A 15 -28.64 -29.80 -6.47
N ALA A 16 -28.59 -31.12 -6.34
CA ALA A 16 -27.59 -31.95 -6.99
C ALA A 16 -27.96 -32.10 -8.47
N SER A 17 -27.03 -31.74 -9.35
CA SER A 17 -27.07 -32.11 -10.77
C SER A 17 -25.64 -32.35 -11.25
N ALA A 18 -25.47 -33.50 -11.91
CA ALA A 18 -24.21 -34.19 -12.09
C ALA A 18 -23.32 -33.65 -13.22
N THR A 19 -22.02 -33.90 -13.07
CA THR A 19 -21.01 -34.22 -14.10
C THR A 19 -21.11 -33.54 -15.47
N GLN A 20 -20.15 -32.64 -15.74
CA GLN A 20 -19.38 -32.74 -16.98
C GLN A 20 -17.88 -32.64 -16.66
N ALA A 21 -17.17 -33.65 -17.14
CA ALA A 21 -15.75 -33.84 -16.98
C ALA A 21 -14.95 -32.82 -17.78
N PHE A 22 -13.94 -32.22 -17.14
CA PHE A 22 -12.73 -31.78 -17.82
C PHE A 22 -11.53 -32.43 -17.15
N ALA A 23 -11.28 -33.68 -17.53
CA ALA A 23 -9.95 -34.23 -17.47
C ALA A 23 -9.26 -33.85 -18.78
N GLN A 24 -8.40 -32.83 -18.74
CA GLN A 24 -7.36 -32.65 -19.75
C GLN A 24 -6.01 -32.45 -19.07
N THR A 25 -5.28 -33.57 -19.07
CA THR A 25 -3.85 -33.72 -19.32
C THR A 25 -2.87 -32.87 -18.52
N SER A 26 -2.16 -33.59 -17.64
CA SER A 26 -0.78 -33.35 -17.24
C SER A 26 0.12 -33.00 -18.43
N GLY A 27 0.26 -31.71 -18.68
CA GLY A 27 1.41 -31.11 -19.33
C GLY A 27 1.73 -29.87 -18.53
N ALA A 28 2.78 -29.91 -17.70
CA ALA A 28 3.34 -28.71 -17.10
C ALA A 28 3.97 -27.88 -18.23
N ALA A 29 3.14 -27.25 -19.05
CA ALA A 29 3.55 -26.16 -19.89
C ALA A 29 4.09 -25.10 -18.91
N LYS A 30 5.37 -24.76 -19.03
CA LYS A 30 5.86 -23.51 -18.47
C LYS A 30 5.00 -22.43 -19.10
N MET A 31 4.06 -21.89 -18.32
CA MET A 31 3.39 -20.65 -18.65
C MET A 31 4.51 -19.62 -18.70
N GLU A 32 5.03 -19.31 -19.89
CA GLU A 32 5.87 -18.14 -20.07
C GLU A 32 4.98 -16.95 -19.71
N ASP A 33 5.40 -16.17 -18.70
CA ASP A 33 4.68 -14.99 -18.25
C ASP A 33 4.49 -14.05 -19.45
N MET A 34 3.32 -14.06 -20.07
CA MET A 34 3.03 -13.30 -21.29
C MET A 34 3.05 -11.77 -21.06
N HIS A 35 3.35 -11.30 -19.85
CA HIS A 35 3.55 -9.90 -19.54
C HIS A 35 4.26 -9.74 -18.16
N PRO A 36 5.60 -9.68 -18.09
CA PRO A 36 6.31 -9.68 -16.80
C PRO A 36 6.09 -8.37 -16.01
N ALA A 37 6.06 -8.47 -14.68
CA ALA A 37 6.03 -7.31 -13.79
C ALA A 37 7.43 -6.66 -13.71
N LEU A 38 7.61 -5.51 -14.36
CA LEU A 38 8.91 -4.84 -14.48
C LEU A 38 9.34 -4.14 -13.18
N TYR A 39 8.36 -3.72 -12.35
CA TYR A 39 8.60 -2.87 -11.19
C TYR A 39 8.13 -3.49 -9.87
N LYS A 40 8.06 -4.83 -9.77
CA LYS A 40 7.45 -5.49 -8.60
C LYS A 40 8.10 -5.11 -7.26
N ASN A 41 9.42 -4.95 -7.25
CA ASN A 41 10.13 -4.53 -6.03
C ASN A 41 9.79 -3.08 -5.63
N LEU A 42 9.63 -2.18 -6.61
CA LEU A 42 9.25 -0.80 -6.35
C LEU A 42 7.80 -0.71 -5.86
N GLU A 43 6.89 -1.46 -6.48
CA GLU A 43 5.51 -1.61 -5.99
C GLU A 43 5.50 -2.04 -4.52
N ASN A 44 6.18 -3.15 -4.19
CA ASN A 44 6.23 -3.65 -2.81
C ASN A 44 6.82 -2.64 -1.83
N ALA A 45 7.92 -1.97 -2.19
CA ALA A 45 8.57 -0.97 -1.35
C ALA A 45 7.66 0.24 -1.09
N THR A 46 6.98 0.74 -2.13
CA THR A 46 6.05 1.86 -1.98
C THR A 46 4.80 1.50 -1.17
N ILE A 47 4.31 0.26 -1.25
CA ILE A 47 3.23 -0.24 -0.39
C ILE A 47 3.68 -0.29 1.07
N ASP A 48 4.90 -0.75 1.33
CA ASP A 48 5.46 -0.77 2.69
C ASP A 48 5.63 0.65 3.26
N CYS A 49 6.12 1.59 2.44
CA CYS A 49 6.18 3.02 2.77
C CYS A 49 4.80 3.61 3.10
N VAL A 50 3.75 3.22 2.37
CA VAL A 50 2.37 3.63 2.68
C VAL A 50 1.91 3.05 4.02
N ALA A 51 2.20 1.79 4.31
CA ALA A 51 1.81 1.15 5.57
C ALA A 51 2.48 1.84 6.76
N THR A 52 3.81 1.97 6.74
CA THR A 52 4.58 2.61 7.82
C THR A 52 4.28 4.11 7.94
N GLY A 53 4.05 4.80 6.83
CA GLY A 53 3.62 6.20 6.81
C GLY A 53 2.26 6.42 7.46
N ASN A 54 1.28 5.53 7.24
CA ASN A 54 -0.02 5.61 7.92
C ASN A 54 0.10 5.38 9.44
N ASP A 55 0.95 4.45 9.88
CA ASP A 55 1.22 4.23 11.30
C ASP A 55 1.91 5.44 11.96
N CYS A 56 2.83 6.09 11.23
CA CYS A 56 3.45 7.35 11.63
C CYS A 56 2.43 8.48 11.77
N ILE A 57 1.54 8.66 10.78
CA ILE A 57 0.48 9.67 10.84
C ILE A 57 -0.46 9.42 12.02
N ARG A 58 -0.86 8.16 12.28
CA ARG A 58 -1.66 7.82 13.46
C ARG A 58 -1.00 8.31 14.75
N HIS A 59 0.32 8.08 14.89
CA HIS A 59 1.08 8.59 16.04
C HIS A 59 1.02 10.12 16.12
N CYS A 60 1.32 10.83 15.03
CA CYS A 60 1.27 12.29 14.96
C CYS A 60 -0.12 12.87 15.32
N LEU A 61 -1.19 12.26 14.83
CA LEU A 61 -2.56 12.66 15.18
C LEU A 61 -2.86 12.44 16.67
N GLY A 62 -2.29 11.41 17.29
CA GLY A 62 -2.34 11.19 18.74
C GLY A 62 -1.70 12.34 19.52
N MET A 63 -0.55 12.85 19.06
CA MET A 63 0.11 14.03 19.66
C MET A 63 -0.80 15.26 19.58
N PHE A 64 -1.43 15.50 18.43
CA PHE A 64 -2.35 16.64 18.28
C PHE A 64 -3.57 16.54 19.21
N ALA A 65 -4.09 15.32 19.44
CA ALA A 65 -5.18 15.11 20.40
C ALA A 65 -4.76 15.44 21.85
N MET A 66 -3.48 15.29 22.18
CA MET A 66 -2.88 15.73 23.45
C MET A 66 -2.53 17.23 23.48
N LYS A 67 -2.92 17.99 22.45
CA LYS A 67 -2.57 19.41 22.26
C LYS A 67 -1.06 19.65 22.11
N ASP A 68 -0.32 18.66 21.66
CA ASP A 68 1.10 18.76 21.34
C ASP A 68 1.31 18.81 19.82
N THR A 69 1.78 19.95 19.31
CA THR A 69 2.01 20.20 17.88
C THR A 69 3.47 20.06 17.46
N SER A 70 4.35 19.51 18.32
CA SER A 70 5.78 19.36 18.04
C SER A 70 6.11 18.53 16.80
N MET A 71 5.17 17.69 16.34
CA MET A 71 5.32 16.82 15.17
C MET A 71 4.57 17.31 13.93
N ALA A 72 4.17 18.59 13.86
CA ALA A 72 3.40 19.14 12.73
C ALA A 72 4.09 18.92 11.38
N GLU A 73 5.39 19.20 11.27
CA GLU A 73 6.16 18.98 10.03
C GLU A 73 6.30 17.49 9.68
N CYS A 74 6.38 16.61 10.68
CA CYS A 74 6.46 15.16 10.46
C CYS A 74 5.13 14.61 9.94
N ALA A 75 4.01 15.09 10.48
CA ALA A 75 2.68 14.75 10.00
C ALA A 75 2.46 15.19 8.55
N ASP A 76 2.85 16.42 8.21
CA ASP A 76 2.75 16.96 6.85
C ASP A 76 3.59 16.16 5.85
N ALA A 77 4.87 15.92 6.15
CA ALA A 77 5.75 15.17 5.28
C ALA A 77 5.30 13.69 5.12
N SER A 78 4.82 13.06 6.20
CA SER A 78 4.29 11.69 6.15
C SER A 78 3.00 11.61 5.31
N PHE A 79 2.14 12.63 5.37
CA PHE A 79 0.95 12.70 4.52
C PHE A 79 1.32 12.77 3.03
N GLN A 80 2.30 13.60 2.69
CA GLN A 80 2.81 13.69 1.32
C GLN A 80 3.46 12.37 0.86
N LEU A 81 4.25 11.72 1.73
CA LEU A 81 4.84 10.40 1.49
C LEU A 81 3.76 9.37 1.13
N VAL A 82 2.74 9.23 1.96
CA VAL A 82 1.67 8.23 1.77
C VAL A 82 0.95 8.47 0.44
N ALA A 83 0.61 9.72 0.12
CA ALA A 83 -0.07 10.05 -1.13
C ALA A 83 0.80 9.72 -2.36
N ALA A 84 2.07 10.12 -2.33
CA ALA A 84 3.01 9.92 -3.43
C ALA A 84 3.35 8.44 -3.64
N CYS A 85 3.65 7.71 -2.57
CA CYS A 85 3.97 6.28 -2.63
C CYS A 85 2.79 5.45 -3.11
N ASN A 86 1.56 5.77 -2.69
CA ASN A 86 0.37 5.05 -3.15
C ASN A 86 0.14 5.20 -4.67
N ALA A 87 0.37 6.41 -5.20
CA ALA A 87 0.31 6.66 -6.63
C ALA A 87 1.43 5.91 -7.38
N LEU A 88 2.65 5.89 -6.85
CA LEU A 88 3.77 5.18 -7.48
C LEU A 88 3.58 3.66 -7.45
N ALA A 89 3.04 3.10 -6.36
CA ALA A 89 2.66 1.69 -6.27
C ALA A 89 1.71 1.30 -7.41
N SER A 90 0.67 2.12 -7.61
CA SER A 90 -0.34 1.89 -8.65
C SER A 90 0.27 1.94 -10.06
N LEU A 91 1.17 2.89 -10.33
CA LEU A 91 1.86 3.00 -11.62
C LEU A 91 2.85 1.86 -11.86
N ALA A 92 3.57 1.44 -10.81
CA ALA A 92 4.52 0.34 -10.85
C ALA A 92 3.82 -0.99 -11.15
N ALA A 93 2.66 -1.24 -10.52
CA ALA A 93 1.87 -2.47 -10.69
C ALA A 93 1.41 -2.70 -12.14
N VAL A 94 1.30 -1.65 -12.95
CA VAL A 94 0.81 -1.72 -14.35
C VAL A 94 1.90 -1.43 -15.38
N ASN A 95 3.18 -1.49 -14.99
CA ASN A 95 4.31 -1.18 -15.88
C ASN A 95 4.18 0.18 -16.60
N SER A 96 3.62 1.20 -15.93
CA SER A 96 3.40 2.51 -16.56
C SER A 96 4.72 3.08 -17.10
N SER A 97 4.66 3.69 -18.29
CA SER A 97 5.80 4.42 -18.87
C SER A 97 6.23 5.63 -18.04
N HIS A 98 5.40 6.07 -17.09
CA HIS A 98 5.67 7.21 -16.21
C HIS A 98 6.42 6.84 -14.92
N VAL A 99 6.62 5.54 -14.62
CA VAL A 99 7.28 5.10 -13.37
C VAL A 99 8.62 5.78 -13.17
N GLY A 100 9.48 5.82 -14.18
CA GLY A 100 10.82 6.40 -14.05
C GLY A 100 10.84 7.90 -13.77
N ALA A 101 9.88 8.66 -14.33
CA ALA A 101 9.77 10.09 -14.07
C ALA A 101 9.15 10.37 -12.69
N PHE A 102 8.07 9.66 -12.35
CA PHE A 102 7.37 9.86 -11.10
C PHE A 102 8.18 9.38 -9.89
N ALA A 103 8.90 8.27 -10.01
CA ALA A 103 9.76 7.74 -8.95
C ALA A 103 10.85 8.72 -8.49
N LYS A 104 11.37 9.57 -9.39
CA LYS A 104 12.32 10.63 -9.02
C LYS A 104 11.70 11.65 -8.06
N THR A 105 10.47 12.07 -8.34
CA THR A 105 9.74 12.99 -7.46
C THR A 105 9.40 12.31 -6.13
N VAL A 106 8.94 11.05 -6.16
CA VAL A 106 8.63 10.30 -4.94
C VAL A 106 9.87 10.10 -4.07
N ALA A 107 11.04 9.85 -4.66
CA ALA A 107 12.29 9.74 -3.90
C ALA A 107 12.61 11.01 -3.09
N LEU A 108 12.40 12.21 -3.66
CA LEU A 108 12.57 13.47 -2.94
C LEU A 108 11.60 13.57 -1.75
N ILE A 109 10.35 13.15 -1.94
CA ILE A 109 9.33 13.13 -0.88
C ILE A 109 9.71 12.10 0.22
N CYS A 110 10.23 10.93 -0.15
CA CYS A 110 10.76 9.94 0.79
C CYS A 110 11.90 10.54 1.64
N GLU A 111 12.84 11.24 1.01
CA GLU A 111 13.95 11.89 1.70
C GLU A 111 13.48 12.98 2.66
N ASP A 112 12.50 13.79 2.26
CA ASP A 112 11.96 14.84 3.12
C ASP A 112 11.17 14.28 4.30
N CYS A 113 10.37 13.23 4.09
CA CYS A 113 9.72 12.50 5.18
C CYS A 113 10.72 11.88 6.14
N LYS A 114 11.78 11.25 5.61
CA LYS A 114 12.87 10.68 6.42
C LYS A 114 13.54 11.75 7.28
N LYS A 115 13.90 12.91 6.72
CA LYS A 115 14.51 14.02 7.48
C LYS A 115 13.64 14.45 8.67
N GLN A 116 12.31 14.42 8.51
CA GLN A 116 11.39 14.74 9.60
C GLN A 116 11.30 13.60 10.62
N CYS A 117 11.23 12.35 10.18
CA CYS A 117 11.22 11.18 11.05
C CYS A 117 12.50 11.06 11.89
N ASP A 118 13.66 11.38 11.32
CA ASP A 118 14.98 11.30 11.98
C ASP A 118 15.10 12.26 13.18
N LYS A 119 14.24 13.29 13.27
CA LYS A 119 14.14 14.17 14.45
C LYS A 119 13.57 13.45 15.69
N PHE A 120 12.95 12.27 15.52
CA PHE A 120 12.23 11.53 16.56
C PHE A 120 12.75 10.09 16.74
N PRO A 121 14.03 9.89 17.07
CA PRO A 121 14.66 8.56 17.10
C PRO A 121 14.12 7.62 18.20
N LYS A 122 13.31 8.13 19.13
CA LYS A 122 12.68 7.37 20.21
C LYS A 122 11.24 6.95 19.90
N ILE A 123 10.67 7.42 18.79
CA ILE A 123 9.30 7.07 18.37
C ILE A 123 9.40 5.93 17.36
N ALA A 124 8.87 4.77 17.73
CA ALA A 124 9.01 3.54 16.94
C ALA A 124 8.42 3.71 15.53
N GLU A 125 7.29 4.43 15.41
CA GLU A 125 6.61 4.69 14.15
C GLU A 125 7.44 5.62 13.24
N CYS A 126 8.11 6.64 13.78
CA CYS A 126 9.03 7.47 13.01
C CYS A 126 10.26 6.69 12.56
N VAL A 127 10.82 5.84 13.43
CA VAL A 127 11.95 4.97 13.08
C VAL A 127 11.56 3.95 12.01
N ALA A 128 10.32 3.45 11.99
CA ALA A 128 9.83 2.57 10.94
C ALA A 128 9.60 3.31 9.61
N CYS A 129 8.96 4.48 9.66
CA CYS A 129 8.66 5.29 8.49
C CYS A 129 9.91 5.89 7.81
N GLY A 130 10.93 6.24 8.61
CA GLY A 130 12.18 6.84 8.11
C GLY A 130 13.26 5.85 7.66
N LYS A 131 12.94 4.55 7.52
CA LYS A 131 13.85 3.53 6.98
C LYS A 131 13.80 3.49 5.47
#